data_AF-A0A926Y3Z2-F1
#
_entry.id   AF-A0A926Y3Z2-F1
#
_cell.length_a   1.000
_cell.length_b   1.000
_cell.length_c   1.000
_cell.angle_alpha   90.00
_cell.angle_beta   90.00
_cell.angle_gamma   90.00
#
_symmetry.space_group_name_H-M   'P 1'
#
loop_
_entity.id
_entity.type
_entity.pdbx_description
1 polymer ?
#
loop_
_entity_poly.entity_id
_entity_poly.type
_entity_poly.pdbx_seq_one_letter_code
_entity_poly.pdbx_strand_id
1 'polypeptide(L)'
;MNWRQKIIDENYQGNADRFEADFADAVLEGRKGAVRWDDLVTDAVILPDLKQKAQDLIDQYLGYLPGDSVIMPFEPYLRALLNMYWQHQLHEDDFIEQLEAHLKLIRNADMRHNTCLTYDEAIYQNYDKTFAPYGYAVKSRLTRFLGYEPKLEHSLIAEMWMRNVMAHDEIQLPETMTPVDWKAITLIKYREVLLERGQTAADASPFLWLATE
;
A
#
# COMPACT_ATOMS: atom_id res chain seq x y z
N MET A 1 38.49 6.82 16.07
CA MET A 1 37.88 6.80 14.72
C MET A 1 36.37 6.94 14.90
N ASN A 2 35.72 7.91 14.25
CA ASN A 2 34.26 8.09 14.31
C ASN A 2 33.58 6.85 13.70
N TRP A 3 32.52 6.33 14.34
CA TRP A 3 31.77 5.17 13.84
C TRP A 3 31.33 5.36 12.38
N ARG A 4 30.97 6.59 12.00
CA ARG A 4 30.60 6.96 10.62
C ARG A 4 31.75 6.76 9.63
N GLN A 5 32.95 7.24 9.97
CA GLN A 5 34.13 7.09 9.11
C GLN A 5 34.51 5.62 8.93
N LYS A 6 34.38 4.82 10.00
CA LYS A 6 34.65 3.38 9.95
C LYS A 6 33.71 2.67 8.96
N ILE A 7 32.41 2.98 8.96
CA ILE A 7 31.44 2.39 8.03
C ILE A 7 31.72 2.82 6.58
N ILE A 8 32.04 4.10 6.36
CA ILE A 8 32.37 4.61 5.02
C ILE A 8 33.59 3.88 4.45
N ASP A 9 34.63 3.70 5.27
CA ASP A 9 35.86 3.05 4.83
C ASP A 9 35.68 1.53 4.61
N GLU A 10 34.96 0.85 5.50
CA GLU A 10 34.78 -0.62 5.47
C GLU A 10 33.73 -1.08 4.44
N ASN A 11 32.59 -0.39 4.35
CA ASN A 11 31.44 -0.84 3.55
C ASN A 11 31.26 -0.06 2.24
N TYR A 12 31.79 1.17 2.18
CA TYR A 12 31.63 2.07 1.04
C TYR A 12 32.96 2.40 0.35
N GLN A 13 34.06 1.73 0.72
CA GLN A 13 35.40 1.93 0.14
C GLN A 13 35.87 3.39 0.18
N GLY A 14 35.48 4.13 1.22
CA GLY A 14 35.80 5.57 1.35
C GLY A 14 34.84 6.51 0.61
N ASN A 15 33.81 5.99 -0.07
CA ASN A 15 32.85 6.80 -0.83
C ASN A 15 31.77 7.39 0.08
N ALA A 16 32.05 8.56 0.63
CA ALA A 16 31.13 9.28 1.52
C ALA A 16 29.82 9.69 0.83
N ASP A 17 29.85 10.09 -0.44
CA ASP A 17 28.65 10.54 -1.15
C ASP A 17 27.65 9.40 -1.35
N ARG A 18 28.15 8.19 -1.67
CA ARG A 18 27.32 6.99 -1.78
C ARG A 18 26.72 6.59 -0.42
N PHE A 19 27.49 6.72 0.65
CA PHE A 19 26.98 6.49 2.01
C PHE A 19 25.86 7.48 2.36
N GLU A 20 26.01 8.76 2.05
CA GLU A 20 24.94 9.74 2.33
C GLU A 20 23.67 9.49 1.52
N ALA A 21 23.81 9.08 0.24
CA ALA A 21 22.66 8.72 -0.59
C ALA A 21 21.92 7.50 -0.04
N ASP A 22 22.63 6.39 0.21
CA ASP A 22 22.04 5.18 0.78
C ASP A 22 21.45 5.43 2.18
N PHE A 23 22.09 6.28 2.99
CA PHE A 23 21.59 6.66 4.32
C PHE A 23 20.32 7.51 4.22
N ALA A 24 20.28 8.49 3.31
CA ALA A 24 19.08 9.30 3.08
C ALA A 24 17.91 8.42 2.59
N ASP A 25 18.17 7.49 1.68
CA ASP A 25 17.18 6.53 1.20
C ASP A 25 16.70 5.61 2.34
N ALA A 26 17.62 5.09 3.18
CA ALA A 26 17.26 4.26 4.32
C ALA A 26 16.44 5.02 5.38
N VAL A 27 16.73 6.31 5.61
CA VAL A 27 15.95 7.16 6.51
C VAL A 27 14.56 7.44 5.95
N LEU A 28 14.45 7.70 4.64
CA LEU A 28 13.17 7.88 3.96
C LEU A 28 12.34 6.59 4.01
N GLU A 29 12.95 5.44 3.77
CA GLU A 29 12.30 4.14 3.84
C GLU A 29 11.85 3.82 5.27
N GLY A 30 12.72 4.04 6.27
CA GLY A 30 12.38 3.86 7.68
C GLY A 30 11.23 4.76 8.15
N ARG A 31 11.06 5.94 7.55
CA ARG A 31 9.92 6.83 7.83
C ARG A 31 8.60 6.33 7.25
N LYS A 32 8.59 5.51 6.19
CA LYS A 32 7.35 4.95 5.62
C LYS A 32 6.65 3.99 6.59
N GLY A 33 7.42 3.32 7.45
CA GLY A 33 6.91 2.46 8.52
C GLY A 33 6.71 3.14 9.86
N ALA A 34 6.90 4.46 9.97
CA ALA A 34 6.82 5.14 11.25
C ALA A 34 5.38 5.20 11.77
N VAL A 35 5.20 4.82 13.04
CA VAL A 35 3.93 4.84 13.76
C VAL A 35 4.03 5.87 14.89
N ARG A 36 2.96 6.65 15.13
CA ARG A 36 2.95 7.61 16.24
C ARG A 36 2.71 6.86 17.56
N TRP A 37 3.35 7.33 18.63
CA TRP A 37 3.15 6.76 19.96
C TRP A 37 1.68 6.79 20.41
N ASP A 38 0.96 7.85 20.08
CA ASP A 38 -0.47 7.97 20.41
C ASP A 38 -1.31 6.88 19.70
N ASP A 39 -0.94 6.51 18.48
CA ASP A 39 -1.63 5.45 17.72
C ASP A 39 -1.39 4.08 18.38
N LEU A 40 -0.18 3.82 18.89
CA LEU A 40 0.14 2.60 19.65
C LEU A 40 -0.65 2.51 20.96
N VAL A 41 -0.78 3.62 21.69
CA VAL A 41 -1.57 3.67 22.92
C VAL A 41 -3.04 3.42 22.61
N THR A 42 -3.56 4.04 21.56
CA THR A 42 -4.96 3.88 21.13
C THR A 42 -5.24 2.45 20.71
N ASP A 43 -4.37 1.85 19.90
CA ASP A 43 -4.43 0.45 19.46
C ASP A 43 -4.45 -0.52 20.65
N ALA A 44 -3.69 -0.24 21.71
CA ALA A 44 -3.62 -1.11 22.89
C ALA A 44 -4.84 -1.01 23.82
N VAL A 45 -5.56 0.12 23.81
CA VAL A 45 -6.60 0.43 24.81
C VAL A 45 -8.02 0.29 24.27
N ILE A 46 -8.28 0.65 23.01
CA ILE A 46 -9.64 0.66 22.47
C ILE A 46 -10.04 -0.74 22.00
N LEU A 47 -10.99 -1.35 22.71
CA LEU A 47 -11.69 -2.59 22.33
C LEU A 47 -10.73 -3.67 21.77
N PRO A 48 -9.65 -4.03 22.50
CA PRO A 48 -8.56 -4.84 21.96
C PRO A 48 -9.01 -6.24 21.50
N ASP A 49 -10.09 -6.76 22.07
CA ASP A 49 -10.73 -8.02 21.68
C ASP A 49 -11.32 -7.99 20.27
N LEU A 50 -11.61 -6.81 19.73
CA LEU A 50 -12.18 -6.63 18.38
C LEU A 50 -11.13 -6.38 17.30
N LYS A 51 -9.84 -6.26 17.66
CA LYS A 51 -8.76 -5.93 16.71
C LYS A 51 -8.73 -6.87 15.51
N GLN A 52 -8.69 -8.18 15.76
CA GLN A 52 -8.62 -9.16 14.67
C GLN A 52 -9.84 -9.04 13.75
N LYS A 53 -11.03 -8.81 14.31
CA LYS A 53 -12.27 -8.70 13.54
C LYS A 53 -12.29 -7.45 12.66
N ALA A 54 -11.79 -6.34 13.15
CA ALA A 54 -11.64 -5.13 12.36
C ALA A 54 -10.59 -5.29 11.25
N GLN A 55 -9.47 -5.98 11.52
CA GLN A 55 -8.48 -6.31 10.49
C GLN A 55 -9.02 -7.28 9.43
N ASP A 56 -9.79 -8.29 9.83
CA ASP A 56 -10.47 -9.21 8.91
C ASP A 56 -11.42 -8.44 7.96
N LEU A 57 -12.13 -7.42 8.46
CA LEU A 57 -12.97 -6.56 7.62
C LEU A 57 -12.14 -5.76 6.60
N ILE A 58 -11.00 -5.22 7.00
CA ILE A 58 -10.12 -4.49 6.08
C ILE A 58 -9.64 -5.43 4.97
N ASP A 59 -9.13 -6.61 5.33
CA ASP A 59 -8.64 -7.60 4.37
C ASP A 59 -9.74 -8.08 3.43
N GLN A 60 -10.94 -8.37 3.96
CA GLN A 60 -12.09 -8.80 3.17
C GLN A 60 -12.52 -7.75 2.14
N TYR A 61 -12.60 -6.48 2.51
CA TYR A 61 -13.09 -5.42 1.62
C TYR A 61 -12.04 -4.93 0.62
N LEU A 62 -10.77 -4.89 1.00
CA LEU A 62 -9.68 -4.45 0.13
C LEU A 62 -9.05 -5.59 -0.68
N GLY A 63 -9.21 -6.83 -0.22
CA GLY A 63 -8.53 -8.03 -0.73
C GLY A 63 -7.08 -8.17 -0.23
N TYR A 64 -6.64 -7.26 0.65
CA TYR A 64 -5.33 -7.28 1.30
C TYR A 64 -5.38 -6.46 2.60
N LEU A 65 -4.46 -6.75 3.51
CA LEU A 65 -4.24 -5.96 4.72
C LEU A 65 -3.10 -4.94 4.49
N PRO A 66 -3.37 -3.62 4.53
CA PRO A 66 -2.32 -2.61 4.47
C PRO A 66 -1.32 -2.70 5.63
N GLY A 67 -0.21 -1.97 5.53
CA GLY A 67 0.79 -1.94 6.59
C GLY A 67 0.28 -1.26 7.87
N ASP A 68 0.87 -1.63 9.00
CA ASP A 68 0.55 -1.10 10.33
C ASP A 68 0.58 0.45 10.41
N SER A 69 1.54 1.10 9.74
CA SER A 69 1.62 2.57 9.68
C SER A 69 0.44 3.23 8.95
N VAL A 70 -0.26 2.47 8.10
CA VAL A 70 -1.49 2.90 7.42
C VAL A 70 -2.71 2.57 8.25
N ILE A 71 -2.78 1.38 8.86
CA ILE A 71 -3.98 0.87 9.54
C ILE A 71 -4.20 1.54 10.90
N MET A 72 -3.15 1.64 11.72
CA MET A 72 -3.28 2.02 13.14
C MET A 72 -4.02 3.34 13.40
N PRO A 73 -3.84 4.41 12.59
CA PRO A 73 -4.57 5.66 12.81
C PRO A 73 -6.10 5.55 12.62
N PHE A 74 -6.58 4.53 11.90
CA PHE A 74 -7.99 4.42 11.49
C PHE A 74 -8.70 3.22 12.12
N GLU A 75 -8.02 2.09 12.27
CA GLU A 75 -8.66 0.82 12.67
C GLU A 75 -9.37 0.83 14.04
N PRO A 76 -8.94 1.59 15.07
CA PRO A 76 -9.70 1.69 16.32
C PRO A 76 -11.14 2.16 16.14
N TYR A 77 -11.42 2.99 15.12
CA TYR A 77 -12.80 3.38 14.78
C TYR A 77 -13.62 2.19 14.27
N LEU A 78 -13.02 1.30 13.48
CA LEU A 78 -13.70 0.09 12.99
C LEU A 78 -14.09 -0.84 14.14
N ARG A 79 -13.25 -0.94 15.18
CA ARG A 79 -13.61 -1.68 16.41
C ARG A 79 -14.83 -1.07 17.09
N ALA A 80 -14.87 0.27 17.22
CA ALA A 80 -16.01 0.96 17.80
C ALA A 80 -17.27 0.75 16.97
N LEU A 81 -17.16 0.86 15.63
CA LEU A 81 -18.25 0.65 14.69
C LEU A 81 -18.82 -0.78 14.78
N LEU A 82 -17.95 -1.79 14.82
CA LEU A 82 -18.30 -3.19 15.06
C LEU A 82 -19.06 -3.38 16.38
N ASN A 83 -18.53 -2.82 17.47
CA ASN A 83 -19.16 -2.92 18.77
C ASN A 83 -20.56 -2.28 18.79
N MET A 84 -20.72 -1.10 18.18
CA MET A 84 -22.02 -0.42 18.08
C MET A 84 -23.03 -1.27 17.31
N TYR A 85 -22.63 -1.87 16.19
CA TYR A 85 -23.49 -2.73 15.39
C TYR A 85 -23.90 -4.00 16.17
N TRP A 86 -22.96 -4.68 16.83
CA TRP A 86 -23.25 -5.87 17.64
C TRP A 86 -24.11 -5.60 18.87
N GLN A 87 -24.03 -4.39 19.42
CA GLN A 87 -24.90 -3.93 20.51
C GLN A 87 -26.26 -3.41 20.01
N HIS A 88 -26.56 -3.55 18.71
CA HIS A 88 -27.78 -3.04 18.07
C HIS A 88 -28.00 -1.52 18.26
N GLN A 89 -26.92 -0.76 18.41
CA GLN A 89 -26.94 0.70 18.51
C GLN A 89 -26.84 1.38 17.14
N LEU A 90 -26.55 0.61 16.10
CA LEU A 90 -26.43 1.06 14.72
C LEU A 90 -27.22 0.12 13.81
N HIS A 91 -28.01 0.67 12.90
CA HIS A 91 -28.70 -0.12 11.88
C HIS A 91 -27.71 -0.66 10.84
N GLU A 92 -28.08 -1.75 10.17
CA GLU A 92 -27.21 -2.43 9.20
C GLU A 92 -26.81 -1.51 8.03
N ASP A 93 -27.75 -0.77 7.46
CA ASP A 93 -27.47 0.16 6.36
C ASP A 93 -26.46 1.24 6.78
N ASP A 94 -26.65 1.84 7.97
CA ASP A 94 -25.74 2.86 8.51
C ASP A 94 -24.35 2.27 8.84
N PHE A 95 -24.31 1.00 9.28
CA PHE A 95 -23.06 0.28 9.53
C PHE A 95 -22.28 0.08 8.24
N ILE A 96 -22.93 -0.39 7.18
CA ILE A 96 -22.30 -0.62 5.88
C ILE A 96 -21.79 0.70 5.29
N GLU A 97 -22.61 1.76 5.30
CA GLU A 97 -22.21 3.06 4.77
C GLU A 97 -20.97 3.63 5.48
N GLN A 98 -20.97 3.60 6.83
CA GLN A 98 -19.83 4.09 7.60
C GLN A 98 -18.59 3.20 7.46
N LEU A 99 -18.78 1.89 7.36
CA LEU A 99 -17.71 0.92 7.15
C LEU A 99 -17.02 1.21 5.81
N GLU A 100 -17.78 1.33 4.72
CA GLU A 100 -17.22 1.63 3.40
C GLU A 100 -16.49 2.97 3.37
N ALA A 101 -17.11 4.02 3.93
CA ALA A 101 -16.50 5.34 3.99
C ALA A 101 -15.16 5.31 4.72
N HIS A 102 -15.09 4.58 5.83
CA HIS A 102 -13.87 4.49 6.64
C HIS A 102 -12.79 3.60 6.00
N LEU A 103 -13.19 2.50 5.35
CA LEU A 103 -12.27 1.66 4.58
C LEU A 103 -11.66 2.42 3.39
N LYS A 104 -12.39 3.36 2.77
CA LYS A 104 -11.83 4.26 1.75
C LYS A 104 -10.74 5.14 2.34
N LEU A 105 -10.86 5.63 3.58
CA LEU A 105 -9.79 6.41 4.23
C LEU A 105 -8.51 5.58 4.37
N ILE A 106 -8.63 4.32 4.78
CA ILE A 106 -7.50 3.39 4.91
C ILE A 106 -6.85 3.14 3.55
N ARG A 107 -7.64 2.80 2.52
CA ARG A 107 -7.15 2.62 1.15
C ARG A 107 -6.43 3.87 0.65
N ASN A 108 -7.04 5.05 0.77
CA ASN A 108 -6.48 6.30 0.28
C ASN A 108 -5.19 6.67 1.01
N ALA A 109 -5.10 6.36 2.31
CA ALA A 109 -3.87 6.50 3.07
C ALA A 109 -2.74 5.58 2.56
N ASP A 110 -3.05 4.32 2.21
CA ASP A 110 -2.08 3.41 1.56
C ASP A 110 -1.64 3.93 0.18
N MET A 111 -2.54 4.58 -0.56
CA MET A 111 -2.26 5.14 -1.89
C MET A 111 -1.52 6.49 -1.86
N ARG A 112 -1.39 7.14 -0.70
CA ARG A 112 -0.93 8.54 -0.58
C ARG A 112 0.41 8.82 -1.25
N HIS A 113 1.33 7.85 -1.25
CA HIS A 113 2.64 8.02 -1.87
C HIS A 113 2.63 7.97 -3.40
N ASN A 114 1.48 7.62 -4.00
CA ASN A 114 1.29 7.45 -5.43
C ASN A 114 0.23 8.41 -6.00
N THR A 115 -0.04 9.54 -5.32
CA THR A 115 -1.01 10.54 -5.77
C THR A 115 -0.40 11.61 -6.69
N CYS A 116 0.88 11.54 -7.01
CA CYS A 116 1.50 12.47 -7.95
C CYS A 116 0.94 12.28 -9.37
N LEU A 117 0.67 13.37 -10.08
CA LEU A 117 0.14 13.31 -11.46
C LEU A 117 1.18 12.80 -12.45
N THR A 118 2.45 13.08 -12.19
CA THR A 118 3.59 12.61 -12.97
C THR A 118 4.66 12.09 -12.02
N TYR A 119 5.37 11.05 -12.46
CA TYR A 119 6.57 10.55 -11.78
C TYR A 119 7.80 11.25 -12.34
N ASP A 120 8.83 11.36 -11.50
CA ASP A 120 10.12 11.87 -11.94
C ASP A 120 10.74 10.94 -12.99
N GLU A 121 11.45 11.52 -13.96
CA GLU A 121 12.13 10.78 -15.03
C GLU A 121 13.07 9.70 -14.49
N ALA A 122 13.70 9.95 -13.35
CA ALA A 122 14.56 8.98 -12.66
C ALA A 122 13.82 7.66 -12.32
N ILE A 123 12.52 7.73 -12.03
CA ILE A 123 11.70 6.54 -11.74
C ILE A 123 11.48 5.72 -13.00
N TYR A 124 11.22 6.36 -14.14
CA TYR A 124 11.10 5.68 -15.44
C TYR A 124 12.43 5.01 -15.84
N GLN A 125 13.54 5.72 -15.69
CA GLN A 125 14.87 5.16 -15.95
C GLN A 125 15.18 3.97 -15.03
N ASN A 126 14.80 4.05 -13.76
CA ASN A 126 14.93 2.92 -12.84
C ASN A 126 14.05 1.75 -13.28
N TYR A 127 12.81 2.04 -13.68
CA TYR A 127 11.87 1.03 -14.14
C TYR A 127 12.43 0.22 -15.33
N ASP A 128 13.04 0.88 -16.30
CA ASP A 128 13.64 0.23 -17.47
C ASP A 128 14.91 -0.56 -17.10
N LYS A 129 15.77 0.03 -16.27
CA LYS A 129 17.03 -0.62 -15.81
C LYS A 129 16.77 -1.90 -15.03
N THR A 130 15.74 -1.93 -14.19
CA THR A 130 15.39 -3.08 -13.36
C THR A 130 14.26 -3.91 -13.98
N PHE A 131 13.95 -3.73 -15.27
CA PHE A 131 12.84 -4.43 -15.90
C PHE A 131 13.11 -5.94 -15.94
N ALA A 132 14.31 -6.35 -16.33
CA ALA A 132 14.74 -7.73 -16.21
C ALA A 132 15.12 -8.05 -14.75
N PRO A 133 14.82 -9.27 -14.24
CA PRO A 133 14.25 -10.40 -14.97
C PRO A 133 12.71 -10.49 -14.91
N TYR A 134 12.04 -9.83 -13.96
CA TYR A 134 10.64 -10.10 -13.63
C TYR A 134 9.59 -9.25 -14.38
N GLY A 135 10.00 -8.26 -15.17
CA GLY A 135 9.09 -7.30 -15.79
C GLY A 135 8.01 -7.93 -16.67
N TYR A 136 8.37 -8.89 -17.52
CA TYR A 136 7.38 -9.59 -18.34
C TYR A 136 6.42 -10.45 -17.52
N ALA A 137 6.90 -11.09 -16.44
CA ALA A 137 6.08 -11.91 -15.56
C ALA A 137 5.04 -11.06 -14.82
N VAL A 138 5.47 -9.93 -14.26
CA VAL A 138 4.60 -8.97 -13.57
C VAL A 138 3.55 -8.38 -14.53
N LYS A 139 3.98 -7.90 -15.70
CA LYS A 139 3.04 -7.40 -16.72
C LYS A 139 2.00 -8.43 -17.11
N SER A 140 2.43 -9.65 -17.44
CA SER A 140 1.51 -10.72 -17.84
C SER A 140 0.50 -11.04 -16.74
N ARG A 141 0.95 -11.06 -15.48
CA ARG A 141 0.11 -11.33 -14.31
C ARG A 141 -0.93 -10.22 -14.09
N LEU A 142 -0.51 -8.96 -14.13
CA LEU A 142 -1.40 -7.80 -13.99
C LEU A 142 -2.42 -7.73 -15.13
N THR A 143 -1.96 -7.87 -16.38
CA THR A 143 -2.85 -7.87 -17.55
C THR A 143 -3.90 -8.98 -17.46
N ARG A 144 -3.52 -10.18 -17.01
CA ARG A 144 -4.44 -11.30 -16.82
C ARG A 144 -5.55 -10.96 -15.82
N PHE A 145 -5.21 -10.33 -14.70
CA PHE A 145 -6.17 -10.04 -13.64
C PHE A 145 -6.98 -8.75 -13.87
N LEU A 146 -6.41 -7.77 -14.57
CA LEU A 146 -7.13 -6.57 -15.00
C LEU A 146 -8.05 -6.82 -16.19
N GLY A 147 -7.73 -7.82 -17.03
CA GLY A 147 -8.42 -8.09 -18.29
C GLY A 147 -7.97 -7.20 -19.46
N TYR A 148 -7.04 -6.28 -19.23
CA TYR A 148 -6.44 -5.40 -20.23
C TYR A 148 -5.01 -5.02 -19.80
N GLU A 149 -4.19 -4.56 -20.74
CA GLU A 149 -2.87 -4.01 -20.42
C GLU A 149 -3.02 -2.55 -19.97
N PRO A 150 -2.70 -2.22 -18.70
CA PRO A 150 -2.78 -0.84 -18.23
C PRO A 150 -1.68 0.02 -18.86
N LYS A 151 -1.96 1.32 -19.00
CA LYS A 151 -0.92 2.27 -19.40
C LYS A 151 0.17 2.33 -18.34
N LEU A 152 1.43 2.47 -18.76
CA LEU A 152 2.56 2.51 -17.83
C LEU A 152 2.44 3.63 -16.79
N GLU A 153 1.89 4.79 -17.16
CA GLU A 153 1.65 5.89 -16.22
C GLU A 153 0.71 5.52 -15.06
N HIS A 154 -0.16 4.52 -15.24
CA HIS A 154 -1.05 3.98 -14.22
C HIS A 154 -0.39 2.85 -13.42
N SER A 155 0.47 2.04 -14.06
CA SER A 155 1.01 0.81 -13.49
C SER A 155 2.44 0.88 -12.99
N LEU A 156 3.19 1.95 -13.27
CA LEU A 156 4.64 2.06 -13.02
C LEU A 156 5.06 1.56 -11.63
N ILE A 157 4.52 2.15 -10.56
CA ILE A 157 4.91 1.80 -9.19
C ILE A 157 4.38 0.41 -8.79
N ALA A 158 3.18 0.05 -9.24
CA ALA A 158 2.63 -1.28 -8.98
C ALA A 158 3.52 -2.38 -9.59
N GLU A 159 3.97 -2.18 -10.83
CA GLU A 159 4.88 -3.09 -11.52
C GLU A 159 6.24 -3.16 -10.82
N MET A 160 6.84 -2.02 -10.47
CA MET A 160 8.12 -1.99 -9.75
C MET A 160 8.05 -2.69 -8.40
N TRP A 161 6.97 -2.46 -7.65
CA TRP A 161 6.76 -3.09 -6.35
C TRP A 161 6.55 -4.60 -6.48
N MET A 162 5.72 -5.06 -7.42
CA MET A 162 5.54 -6.51 -7.66
C MET A 162 6.83 -7.19 -8.11
N ARG A 163 7.66 -6.52 -8.92
CA ARG A 163 8.99 -7.04 -9.28
C ARG A 163 9.86 -7.20 -8.04
N ASN A 164 9.80 -6.24 -7.12
CA ASN A 164 10.51 -6.33 -5.86
C ASN A 164 10.03 -7.54 -5.02
N VAL A 165 8.72 -7.73 -4.93
CA VAL A 165 8.13 -8.91 -4.25
C VAL A 165 8.59 -10.23 -4.90
N MET A 166 8.58 -10.33 -6.23
CA MET A 166 9.03 -11.54 -6.94
C MET A 166 10.55 -11.78 -6.84
N ALA A 167 11.34 -10.72 -6.65
CA ALA A 167 12.78 -10.82 -6.47
C ALA A 167 13.18 -11.23 -5.05
N HIS A 168 12.30 -10.99 -4.07
CA HIS A 168 12.45 -11.55 -2.74
C HIS A 168 12.02 -13.02 -2.79
N ASP A 169 12.98 -13.94 -2.76
CA ASP A 169 12.79 -15.41 -2.83
C ASP A 169 11.89 -16.01 -1.72
N GLU A 170 11.32 -15.17 -0.88
CA GLU A 170 10.44 -15.54 0.24
C GLU A 170 9.02 -15.88 -0.22
N ILE A 171 8.55 -15.34 -1.36
CA ILE A 171 7.15 -15.46 -1.80
C ILE A 171 7.08 -15.96 -3.25
N GLN A 172 6.64 -17.20 -3.43
CA GLN A 172 6.22 -17.69 -4.73
C GLN A 172 4.74 -17.37 -4.96
N LEU A 173 4.46 -16.48 -5.92
CA LEU A 173 3.09 -16.09 -6.24
C LEU A 173 2.37 -17.22 -7.00
N PRO A 174 1.30 -17.83 -6.44
CA PRO A 174 0.52 -18.87 -7.10
C PRO A 174 -0.21 -18.31 -8.33
N GLU A 175 -0.78 -19.17 -9.17
CA GLU A 175 -1.54 -18.72 -10.34
C GLU A 175 -2.82 -17.97 -9.99
N THR A 176 -3.39 -18.19 -8.80
CA THR A 176 -4.57 -17.48 -8.30
C THR A 176 -4.21 -16.08 -7.80
N MET A 177 -5.23 -15.22 -7.70
CA MET A 177 -5.07 -13.87 -7.15
C MET A 177 -4.69 -13.95 -5.68
N THR A 178 -3.73 -13.11 -5.27
CA THR A 178 -3.22 -12.99 -3.90
C THR A 178 -3.42 -11.58 -3.37
N PRO A 179 -3.21 -11.34 -2.05
CA PRO A 179 -3.21 -9.99 -1.51
C PRO A 179 -2.24 -9.02 -2.21
N VAL A 180 -1.11 -9.55 -2.71
CA VAL A 180 -0.15 -8.76 -3.50
C VAL A 180 -0.79 -8.25 -4.78
N ASP A 181 -1.55 -9.10 -5.48
CA ASP A 181 -2.25 -8.73 -6.71
C ASP A 181 -3.37 -7.72 -6.43
N TRP A 182 -4.16 -7.94 -5.38
CA TRP A 182 -5.23 -7.02 -4.98
C TRP A 182 -4.70 -5.62 -4.68
N LYS A 183 -3.58 -5.51 -3.97
CA LYS A 183 -2.91 -4.23 -3.71
C LYS A 183 -2.44 -3.56 -5.00
N ALA A 184 -1.75 -4.30 -5.86
CA ALA A 184 -1.25 -3.76 -7.13
C ALA A 184 -2.38 -3.28 -8.04
N ILE A 185 -3.46 -4.06 -8.17
CA ILE A 185 -4.63 -3.71 -8.98
C ILE A 185 -5.35 -2.49 -8.38
N THR A 186 -5.47 -2.42 -7.05
CA THR A 186 -6.07 -1.28 -6.36
C THR A 186 -5.30 0.00 -6.66
N LEU A 187 -3.97 -0.06 -6.61
CA LEU A 187 -3.11 1.06 -6.96
C LEU A 187 -3.31 1.50 -8.41
N ILE A 188 -3.33 0.56 -9.36
CA ILE A 188 -3.54 0.85 -10.79
C ILE A 188 -4.89 1.52 -11.02
N LYS A 189 -5.97 0.95 -10.49
CA LYS A 189 -7.34 1.47 -10.65
C LYS A 189 -7.54 2.82 -9.98
N TYR A 190 -6.98 2.99 -8.79
CA TYR A 190 -6.99 4.29 -8.11
C TYR A 190 -6.27 5.34 -8.95
N ARG A 191 -5.11 4.99 -9.52
CA ARG A 191 -4.31 5.89 -10.34
C ARG A 191 -4.95 6.22 -11.69
N GLU A 192 -5.65 5.27 -12.31
CA GLU A 192 -6.50 5.52 -13.49
C GLU A 192 -7.51 6.63 -13.21
N VAL A 193 -8.31 6.49 -12.15
CA VAL A 193 -9.31 7.50 -11.78
C VAL A 193 -8.65 8.83 -11.41
N LEU A 194 -7.51 8.79 -10.73
CA LEU A 194 -6.75 9.99 -10.35
C LEU A 194 -6.32 10.79 -11.58
N LEU A 195 -5.72 10.15 -12.58
CA LEU A 195 -5.22 10.85 -13.77
C LEU A 195 -6.35 11.31 -14.70
N GLU A 196 -7.46 10.56 -14.77
CA GLU A 196 -8.58 10.89 -15.64
C GLU A 196 -9.55 11.91 -15.04
N ARG A 197 -9.80 11.83 -13.73
CA ARG A 197 -10.91 12.54 -13.05
C ARG A 197 -10.48 13.32 -11.82
N GLY A 198 -9.22 13.22 -11.41
CA GLY A 198 -8.65 13.93 -10.28
C GLY A 198 -8.80 13.22 -8.94
N GLN A 199 -8.12 13.77 -7.93
CA GLN A 199 -7.95 13.21 -6.60
C GLN A 199 -9.29 12.90 -5.90
N THR A 200 -10.24 13.83 -5.92
CA THR A 200 -11.54 13.66 -5.27
C THR A 200 -12.32 12.46 -5.83
N ALA A 201 -12.24 12.24 -7.15
CA ALA A 201 -12.89 11.10 -7.79
C ALA A 201 -12.18 9.78 -7.44
N ALA A 202 -10.84 9.79 -7.38
CA ALA A 202 -10.07 8.62 -6.97
C ALA A 202 -10.36 8.23 -5.52
N ASP A 203 -10.42 9.22 -4.62
CA ASP A 203 -10.71 9.02 -3.20
C ASP A 203 -12.12 8.47 -2.96
N ALA A 204 -13.09 8.84 -3.79
CA ALA A 204 -14.46 8.36 -3.73
C ALA A 204 -14.71 7.04 -4.49
N SER A 205 -13.75 6.60 -5.31
CA SER A 205 -13.91 5.43 -6.18
C SER A 205 -14.32 4.16 -5.42
N PRO A 206 -15.14 3.27 -6.02
CA PRO A 206 -15.57 2.04 -5.38
C PRO A 206 -14.40 1.08 -5.14
N PHE A 207 -14.61 0.07 -4.29
CA PHE A 207 -13.68 -1.05 -4.16
C PHE A 207 -13.76 -1.95 -5.40
N LEU A 208 -12.71 -2.72 -5.64
CA LEU A 208 -12.55 -3.47 -6.88
C LEU A 208 -13.62 -4.54 -7.11
N TRP A 209 -14.06 -5.23 -6.05
CA TRP A 209 -15.09 -6.27 -6.14
C TRP A 209 -16.50 -5.69 -6.34
N LEU A 210 -16.72 -4.41 -6.03
CA LEU A 210 -17.96 -3.68 -6.31
C LEU A 210 -18.00 -3.10 -7.74
N ALA A 211 -16.86 -3.08 -8.44
CA ALA A 211 -16.75 -2.59 -9.82
C ALA A 211 -16.91 -3.69 -10.88
N THR A 212 -17.09 -4.94 -10.46
CA THR A 212 -17.23 -6.14 -11.31
C THR A 212 -18.66 -6.66 -11.43
N GLU A 213 -19.66 -5.94 -10.89
CA GLU A 213 -21.09 -6.14 -11.17
C GLU A 213 -21.58 -5.19 -12.28
#